data_AF-A0A0S8EXQ2-F1
#
_entry.id   AF-A0A0S8EXQ2-F1
#
_cell.length_a   1.000
_cell.length_b   1.000
_cell.length_c   1.000
_cell.angle_alpha   90.00
_cell.angle_beta   90.00
_cell.angle_gamma   90.00
#
_symmetry.space_group_name_H-M   'P 1'
#
loop_
_entity.id
_entity.type
_entity.pdbx_description
1 polymer ?
#
loop_
_entity_poly.entity_id
_entity_poly.type
_entity_poly.pdbx_seq_one_letter_code
_entity_poly.pdbx_strand_id
1 'polypeptide(L)'
;MENKEQILEDLDHLVGEWQVCRTCRVVDRDQIRTRVGSICPECGEESKGGLRYFVMSAETIVDLMREASSTQPITHNEGTELEYQINTHNISVLLFFCTLREVLMQGFIREMCMALGIPENIYERLNLDNKLHSQKQDKLFPSLTGSKWNNAISELDRETSKNYTELNDQVVDLVKHRNKFIHKAQNIFNIDDSVANRCIQNVEPLIHLYVDLHNKYVHKIYIERNRS
;
A
#
# COMPACT_ATOMS: atom_id res chain seq x y z
N MET A 1 -13.43 -19.19 9.90
CA MET A 1 -13.14 -18.23 10.99
C MET A 1 -11.66 -18.21 11.35
N GLU A 2 -10.97 -19.37 11.35
CA GLU A 2 -9.52 -19.50 11.57
C GLU A 2 -8.62 -18.63 10.66
N ASN A 3 -9.10 -18.17 9.50
CA ASN A 3 -8.31 -17.38 8.56
C ASN A 3 -8.18 -15.89 8.95
N LYS A 4 -9.14 -15.31 9.69
CA LYS A 4 -9.13 -13.84 9.94
C LYS A 4 -8.13 -13.45 11.05
N GLU A 5 -8.09 -14.21 12.15
CA GLU A 5 -7.13 -13.94 13.23
C GLU A 5 -5.70 -14.10 12.75
N GLN A 6 -5.38 -15.15 11.99
CA GLN A 6 -4.07 -15.33 11.40
C GLN A 6 -3.69 -14.15 10.48
N ILE A 7 -4.59 -13.72 9.59
CA ILE A 7 -4.32 -12.55 8.72
C ILE A 7 -4.05 -11.30 9.56
N LEU A 8 -4.81 -11.08 10.64
CA LEU A 8 -4.62 -9.92 11.52
C LEU A 8 -3.31 -9.98 12.31
N GLU A 9 -2.86 -11.16 12.73
CA GLU A 9 -1.53 -11.36 13.33
C GLU A 9 -0.41 -11.11 12.31
N ASP A 10 -0.58 -11.56 11.07
CA ASP A 10 0.39 -11.37 10.00
C ASP A 10 0.55 -9.88 9.62
N LEU A 11 -0.47 -9.04 9.87
CA LEU A 11 -0.39 -7.59 9.64
C LEU A 11 0.63 -6.90 10.56
N ASP A 12 0.89 -7.40 11.77
CA ASP A 12 1.74 -6.74 12.78
C ASP A 12 3.20 -6.57 12.33
N HIS A 13 3.66 -7.46 11.46
CA HIS A 13 5.04 -7.46 10.97
C HIS A 13 5.14 -6.99 9.52
N LEU A 14 4.01 -6.82 8.85
CA LEU A 14 3.93 -6.68 7.41
C LEU A 14 4.65 -5.45 6.85
N VAL A 15 4.62 -4.32 7.56
CA VAL A 15 5.27 -3.07 7.12
C VAL A 15 6.70 -2.97 7.64
N GLY A 16 6.94 -3.43 8.88
CA GLY A 16 8.22 -3.30 9.57
C GLY A 16 9.33 -4.21 9.04
N GLU A 17 8.96 -5.28 8.34
CA GLU A 17 9.92 -6.26 7.79
C GLU A 17 10.65 -5.78 6.54
N TRP A 18 10.09 -4.81 5.79
CA TRP A 18 10.68 -4.38 4.53
C TRP A 18 11.85 -3.43 4.73
N GLN A 19 13.01 -3.84 4.21
CA GLN A 19 14.25 -3.08 4.23
C GLN A 19 14.62 -2.63 2.83
N VAL A 20 15.28 -1.49 2.71
CA VAL A 20 15.79 -0.97 1.44
C VAL A 20 17.31 -0.84 1.45
N CYS A 21 17.98 -1.35 0.42
CA CYS A 21 19.42 -1.16 0.25
C CYS A 21 19.74 0.32 0.04
N ARG A 22 20.70 0.88 0.78
CA ARG A 22 21.09 2.29 0.62
C ARG A 22 21.74 2.60 -0.73
N THR A 23 22.36 1.61 -1.37
CA THR A 23 23.10 1.81 -2.62
C THR A 23 22.26 1.53 -3.86
N CYS A 24 21.73 0.31 -3.99
CA CYS A 24 20.93 -0.04 -5.17
C CYS A 24 19.43 0.16 -4.98
N ARG A 25 18.96 0.48 -3.78
CA ARG A 25 17.54 0.66 -3.47
C ARG A 25 16.65 -0.56 -3.71
N VAL A 26 17.20 -1.77 -3.84
CA VAL A 26 16.36 -2.98 -3.78
C VAL A 26 15.65 -3.04 -2.44
N VAL A 27 14.39 -3.44 -2.46
CA VAL A 27 13.54 -3.64 -1.29
C VAL A 27 13.28 -5.13 -1.12
N ASP A 28 13.58 -5.66 0.05
CA ASP A 28 13.39 -7.06 0.41
C ASP A 28 13.04 -7.20 1.91
N ARG A 29 12.83 -8.44 2.35
CA ARG A 29 12.62 -8.77 3.77
C ARG A 29 13.90 -9.35 4.42
N ASP A 30 15.07 -9.13 3.84
CA ASP A 30 16.32 -9.68 4.37
C ASP A 30 16.73 -8.95 5.66
N GLN A 31 16.37 -9.53 6.81
CA GLN A 31 16.70 -8.98 8.12
C GLN A 31 18.21 -8.95 8.38
N ILE A 32 19.03 -9.74 7.66
CA ILE A 32 20.48 -9.72 7.78
C ILE A 32 21.03 -8.35 7.38
N ARG A 33 20.34 -7.66 6.46
CA ARG A 33 20.68 -6.29 5.99
C ARG A 33 20.76 -5.26 7.12
N THR A 34 20.10 -5.53 8.26
CA THR A 34 20.18 -4.66 9.45
C THR A 34 21.56 -4.64 10.10
N ARG A 35 22.38 -5.68 9.86
CA ARG A 35 23.73 -5.81 10.39
C ARG A 35 24.71 -5.01 9.53
N VAL A 36 25.52 -4.16 10.18
CA VAL A 36 26.60 -3.45 9.50
C VAL A 36 27.58 -4.46 8.90
N GLY A 37 27.98 -4.25 7.65
CA GLY A 37 28.89 -5.14 6.90
C GLY A 37 28.21 -6.30 6.16
N SER A 38 26.89 -6.48 6.27
CA SER A 38 26.18 -7.48 5.46
C SER A 38 26.24 -7.13 3.97
N ILE A 39 26.59 -8.07 3.10
CA ILE A 39 26.71 -7.84 1.65
C ILE A 39 25.32 -7.86 1.00
N CYS A 40 24.98 -6.83 0.23
CA CYS A 40 23.76 -6.81 -0.56
C CYS A 40 23.83 -7.84 -1.70
N PRO A 41 22.89 -8.79 -1.84
CA PRO A 41 22.93 -9.79 -2.90
C PRO A 41 22.79 -9.18 -4.31
N GLU A 42 22.11 -8.04 -4.43
CA GLU A 42 21.86 -7.40 -5.74
C GLU A 42 23.01 -6.53 -6.24
N CYS A 43 23.74 -5.85 -5.35
CA CYS A 43 24.80 -4.91 -5.75
C CYS A 43 26.19 -5.20 -5.17
N GLY A 44 26.32 -6.18 -4.27
CA GLY A 44 27.60 -6.53 -3.64
C GLY A 44 28.11 -5.54 -2.59
N GLU A 45 27.44 -4.39 -2.40
CA GLU A 45 27.87 -3.37 -1.45
C GLU A 45 27.57 -3.75 -0.01
N GLU A 46 28.47 -3.39 0.89
CA GLU A 46 28.30 -3.60 2.33
C GLU A 46 27.23 -2.66 2.90
N SER A 47 26.31 -3.24 3.68
CA SER A 47 25.28 -2.49 4.39
C SER A 47 25.88 -1.59 5.45
N LYS A 48 25.46 -0.33 5.45
CA LYS A 48 25.73 0.65 6.53
C LYS A 48 24.73 0.53 7.69
N GLY A 49 24.01 -0.59 7.78
CA GLY A 49 22.94 -0.85 8.73
C GLY A 49 21.54 -0.73 8.13
N GLY A 50 20.54 -1.15 8.90
CA GLY A 50 19.14 -1.21 8.49
C GLY A 50 18.56 0.13 8.03
N LEU A 51 17.71 0.07 7.01
CA LEU A 51 16.91 1.19 6.56
C LEU A 51 15.53 0.65 6.17
N ARG A 52 14.52 0.98 6.98
CA ARG A 52 13.14 0.60 6.69
C ARG A 52 12.69 1.24 5.37
N TYR A 53 11.98 0.47 4.55
CA TYR A 53 11.47 0.96 3.28
C TYR A 53 10.23 1.84 3.46
N PHE A 54 9.24 1.34 4.20
CA PHE A 54 8.00 2.07 4.41
C PHE A 54 8.13 3.14 5.48
N VAL A 55 7.42 4.25 5.26
CA VAL A 55 7.28 5.35 6.22
C VAL A 55 6.33 4.97 7.35
N MET A 56 6.50 5.59 8.53
CA MET A 56 5.64 5.35 9.71
C MET A 56 4.15 5.48 9.40
N SER A 57 3.74 6.34 8.46
CA SER A 57 2.33 6.49 8.11
C SER A 57 1.70 5.23 7.52
N ALA A 58 2.46 4.38 6.80
CA ALA A 58 1.94 3.11 6.30
C ALA A 58 1.73 2.12 7.46
N GLU A 59 2.70 2.05 8.38
CA GLU A 59 2.64 1.22 9.61
C GLU A 59 1.44 1.61 10.46
N THR A 60 1.28 2.91 10.76
CA THR A 60 0.14 3.41 11.53
C THR A 60 -1.21 3.11 10.87
N ILE A 61 -1.32 3.18 9.54
CA ILE A 61 -2.59 2.86 8.86
C ILE A 61 -2.92 1.36 9.00
N VAL A 62 -1.93 0.48 8.86
CA VAL A 62 -2.13 -0.97 9.05
C VAL A 62 -2.54 -1.28 10.49
N ASP A 63 -1.90 -0.64 11.48
CA ASP A 63 -2.27 -0.77 12.90
C ASP A 63 -3.73 -0.34 13.15
N LEU A 64 -4.13 0.80 12.59
CA LEU A 64 -5.50 1.33 12.70
C LEU A 64 -6.52 0.40 12.00
N MET A 65 -6.16 -0.24 10.89
CA MET A 65 -7.01 -1.23 10.23
C MET A 65 -7.23 -2.46 11.11
N ARG A 66 -6.17 -2.92 11.79
CA ARG A 66 -6.25 -4.04 12.73
C ARG A 66 -7.12 -3.70 13.93
N GLU A 67 -6.86 -2.55 14.57
CA GLU A 67 -7.64 -2.09 15.72
C GLU A 67 -9.13 -1.94 15.36
N ALA A 68 -9.43 -1.32 14.22
CA ALA A 68 -10.79 -1.23 13.72
C ALA A 68 -11.39 -2.62 13.47
N SER A 69 -10.67 -3.55 12.84
CA SER A 69 -11.17 -4.90 12.55
C SER A 69 -11.49 -5.74 13.79
N SER A 70 -10.88 -5.42 14.92
CA SER A 70 -11.10 -6.08 16.21
C SER A 70 -12.13 -5.35 17.09
N THR A 71 -12.63 -4.19 16.67
CA THR A 71 -13.61 -3.39 17.43
C THR A 71 -15.00 -4.03 17.31
N GLN A 72 -15.67 -4.24 18.45
CA GLN A 72 -17.04 -4.76 18.47
C GLN A 72 -18.05 -3.72 17.96
N PRO A 73 -19.14 -4.14 17.28
CA PRO A 73 -20.23 -3.24 16.92
C PRO A 73 -20.79 -2.51 18.14
N ILE A 74 -21.17 -1.24 17.96
CA ILE A 74 -21.87 -0.50 19.01
C ILE A 74 -23.35 -0.87 18.93
N THR A 75 -23.87 -1.50 19.98
CA THR A 75 -25.29 -1.80 20.14
C THR A 75 -26.00 -0.60 20.78
N HIS A 76 -26.92 0.03 20.05
CA HIS A 76 -27.81 1.06 20.59
C HIS A 76 -29.13 0.44 21.06
N ASN A 77 -29.39 0.54 22.37
CA ASN A 77 -30.68 0.19 22.99
C ASN A 77 -31.49 1.46 23.22
N GLU A 78 -32.00 2.08 22.15
CA GLU A 78 -33.07 3.06 22.29
C GLU A 78 -34.37 2.27 22.43
N GLY A 79 -35.21 2.54 23.45
CA GLY A 79 -36.36 1.72 23.89
C GLY A 79 -37.52 1.53 22.90
N THR A 80 -37.25 1.56 21.60
CA THR A 80 -38.07 1.09 20.49
C THR A 80 -37.53 -0.26 20.03
N GLU A 81 -38.38 -1.20 19.60
CA GLU A 81 -38.08 -2.59 19.24
C GLU A 81 -37.07 -2.82 18.07
N LEU A 82 -36.26 -1.83 17.68
CA LEU A 82 -35.20 -1.94 16.68
C LEU A 82 -33.81 -1.82 17.33
N GLU A 83 -33.20 -2.95 17.65
CA GLU A 83 -31.77 -3.03 17.85
C GLU A 83 -31.09 -2.82 16.49
N TYR A 84 -30.31 -1.74 16.32
CA TYR A 84 -29.48 -1.58 15.12
C TYR A 84 -28.00 -1.51 15.51
N GLN A 85 -27.19 -2.39 14.92
CA GLN A 85 -25.74 -2.40 15.09
C GLN A 85 -25.12 -1.39 14.12
N ILE A 86 -24.38 -0.44 14.66
CA ILE A 86 -23.60 0.48 13.84
C ILE A 86 -22.23 -0.15 13.60
N ASN A 87 -21.99 -0.66 12.39
CA ASN A 87 -20.69 -1.21 12.00
C ASN A 87 -19.72 -0.11 11.54
N THR A 88 -19.52 0.92 12.36
CA THR A 88 -18.54 2.00 12.11
C THR A 88 -17.12 1.48 11.95
N HIS A 89 -16.81 0.34 12.58
CA HIS A 89 -15.52 -0.33 12.47
C HIS A 89 -15.26 -0.81 11.02
N ASN A 90 -16.24 -1.43 10.36
CA ASN A 90 -16.10 -1.85 8.95
C ASN A 90 -15.89 -0.66 7.99
N ILE A 91 -16.57 0.46 8.26
CA ILE A 91 -16.35 1.70 7.51
C ILE A 91 -14.91 2.19 7.70
N SER A 92 -14.42 2.15 8.94
CA SER A 92 -13.06 2.58 9.27
C SER A 92 -12.02 1.73 8.54
N VAL A 93 -12.18 0.40 8.54
CA VAL A 93 -11.32 -0.53 7.79
C VAL A 93 -11.27 -0.17 6.30
N LEU A 94 -12.42 0.07 5.68
CA LEU A 94 -12.50 0.46 4.27
C LEU A 94 -11.81 1.80 3.98
N LEU A 95 -12.01 2.80 4.85
CA LEU A 95 -11.39 4.11 4.70
C LEU A 95 -9.87 4.00 4.84
N PHE A 96 -9.39 3.32 5.87
CA PHE A 96 -7.96 3.12 6.10
C PHE A 96 -7.30 2.32 4.98
N PHE A 97 -7.96 1.29 4.42
CA PHE A 97 -7.45 0.57 3.25
C PHE A 97 -7.29 1.49 2.03
N CYS A 98 -8.28 2.33 1.75
CA CYS A 98 -8.20 3.30 0.66
C CYS A 98 -7.08 4.33 0.90
N THR A 99 -6.89 4.77 2.15
CA THR A 99 -5.80 5.66 2.53
C THR A 99 -4.43 4.99 2.41
N LEU A 100 -4.31 3.71 2.81
CA LEU A 100 -3.07 2.93 2.65
C LEU A 100 -2.65 2.91 1.18
N ARG A 101 -3.58 2.61 0.27
CA ARG A 101 -3.33 2.66 -1.18
C ARG A 101 -2.82 4.02 -1.64
N GLU A 102 -3.36 5.12 -1.12
CA GLU A 102 -2.93 6.47 -1.46
C GLU A 102 -1.52 6.79 -0.93
N VAL A 103 -1.22 6.38 0.31
CA VAL A 103 0.11 6.53 0.94
C VAL A 103 1.16 5.73 0.19
N LEU A 104 0.88 4.47 -0.17
CA LEU A 104 1.80 3.62 -0.90
C LEU A 104 2.12 4.19 -2.30
N MET A 105 1.11 4.67 -3.04
CA MET A 105 1.31 5.36 -4.31
C MET A 105 2.18 6.61 -4.14
N GLN A 106 1.91 7.42 -3.12
CA GLN A 106 2.73 8.61 -2.87
C GLN A 106 4.18 8.27 -2.51
N GLY A 107 4.40 7.21 -1.73
CA GLY A 107 5.72 6.68 -1.42
C GLY A 107 6.47 6.26 -2.69
N PHE A 108 5.83 5.46 -3.55
CA PHE A 108 6.39 5.03 -4.83
C PHE A 108 6.75 6.22 -5.74
N ILE A 109 5.84 7.18 -5.90
CA ILE A 109 6.09 8.36 -6.75
C ILE A 109 7.26 9.19 -6.21
N ARG A 110 7.38 9.34 -4.88
CA ARG A 110 8.50 10.03 -4.25
C ARG A 110 9.82 9.33 -4.57
N GLU A 111 9.88 8.02 -4.38
CA GLU A 111 11.07 7.21 -4.66
C GLU A 111 11.45 7.27 -6.14
N MET A 112 10.48 7.22 -7.06
CA MET A 112 10.71 7.43 -8.50
C MET A 112 11.28 8.81 -8.81
N CYS A 113 10.72 9.88 -8.24
CA CYS A 113 11.24 11.24 -8.44
C CYS A 113 12.68 11.37 -7.93
N MET A 114 12.98 10.83 -6.74
CA MET A 114 14.34 10.78 -6.19
C MET A 114 15.28 9.99 -7.11
N ALA A 115 14.83 8.82 -7.59
CA ALA A 115 15.60 8.00 -8.52
C ALA A 115 15.88 8.71 -9.83
N LEU A 116 14.95 9.51 -10.35
CA LEU A 116 15.14 10.30 -11.57
C LEU A 116 15.95 11.59 -11.34
N GLY A 117 16.24 11.95 -10.08
CA GLY A 117 16.93 13.20 -9.74
C GLY A 117 16.03 14.44 -9.92
N ILE A 118 14.71 14.27 -9.81
CA ILE A 118 13.75 15.37 -9.88
C ILE A 118 13.87 16.20 -8.60
N PRO A 119 14.10 17.53 -8.69
CA PRO A 119 14.18 18.40 -7.52
C PRO A 119 12.89 18.43 -6.68
N GLU A 120 13.03 18.60 -5.36
CA GLU A 120 11.91 18.56 -4.41
C GLU A 120 10.79 19.56 -4.78
N ASN A 121 11.14 20.78 -5.18
CA ASN A 121 10.16 21.80 -5.57
C ASN A 121 9.35 21.40 -6.83
N ILE A 122 9.92 20.60 -7.72
CA ILE A 122 9.21 20.06 -8.89
C ILE A 122 8.33 18.88 -8.46
N TYR A 123 8.82 18.00 -7.58
CA TYR A 123 8.02 16.93 -7.01
C TYR A 123 6.79 17.46 -6.25
N GLU A 124 6.95 18.48 -5.41
CA GLU A 124 5.86 19.13 -4.70
C GLU A 124 4.80 19.67 -5.67
N ARG A 125 5.25 20.33 -6.75
CA ARG A 125 4.35 20.82 -7.79
C ARG A 125 3.62 19.69 -8.53
N LEU A 126 4.33 18.63 -8.91
CA LEU A 126 3.74 17.45 -9.55
C LEU A 126 2.68 16.80 -8.66
N ASN A 127 2.91 16.74 -7.35
CA ASN A 127 1.94 16.27 -6.37
C ASN A 127 0.73 17.19 -6.25
N LEU A 128 0.92 18.51 -6.26
CA LEU A 128 -0.16 19.49 -6.21
C LEU A 128 -1.03 19.45 -7.47
N ASP A 129 -0.44 19.21 -8.64
CA ASP A 129 -1.14 19.08 -9.90
C ASP A 129 -1.89 17.73 -10.02
N ASN A 130 -1.47 16.71 -9.24
CA ASN A 130 -2.03 15.36 -9.25
C ASN A 130 -2.47 14.93 -7.84
N LYS A 131 -3.46 15.63 -7.28
CA LYS A 131 -3.93 15.39 -5.89
C LYS A 131 -4.60 14.03 -5.72
N LEU A 132 -5.37 13.59 -6.72
CA LEU A 132 -6.17 12.36 -6.62
C LEU A 132 -5.34 11.14 -6.99
N HIS A 133 -5.64 10.00 -6.36
CA HIS A 133 -4.99 8.74 -6.70
C HIS A 133 -5.08 8.42 -8.20
N SER A 134 -6.26 8.55 -8.81
CA SER A 134 -6.44 8.29 -10.25
C SER A 134 -5.55 9.19 -11.11
N GLN A 135 -5.35 10.46 -10.73
CA GLN A 135 -4.43 11.35 -11.44
C GLN A 135 -2.98 10.87 -11.30
N LYS A 136 -2.57 10.45 -10.11
CA LYS A 136 -1.24 9.87 -9.89
C LYS A 136 -1.06 8.59 -10.72
N GLN A 137 -2.04 7.69 -10.70
CA GLN A 137 -1.99 6.41 -11.39
C GLN A 137 -2.04 6.53 -12.91
N ASP A 138 -2.91 7.39 -13.45
CA ASP A 138 -3.20 7.41 -14.88
C ASP A 138 -2.39 8.47 -15.64
N LYS A 139 -1.76 9.42 -14.93
CA LYS A 139 -0.95 10.50 -15.52
C LYS A 139 0.49 10.47 -15.02
N LEU A 140 0.67 10.62 -13.70
CA LEU A 140 2.01 10.81 -13.14
C LEU A 140 2.85 9.53 -13.23
N PHE A 141 2.28 8.39 -12.86
CA PHE A 141 2.95 7.09 -12.96
C PHE A 141 3.47 6.81 -14.37
N PRO A 142 2.64 6.87 -15.45
CA PRO A 142 3.14 6.66 -16.80
C PRO A 142 4.20 7.67 -17.24
N SER A 143 4.10 8.93 -16.77
CA SER A 143 5.10 9.94 -17.10
C SER A 143 6.46 9.67 -16.45
N LEU A 144 6.49 9.02 -15.29
CA LEU A 144 7.72 8.70 -14.55
C LEU A 144 8.31 7.34 -14.94
N THR A 145 7.47 6.34 -15.23
CA THR A 145 7.90 4.96 -15.49
C THR A 145 7.98 4.62 -16.98
N GLY A 146 7.35 5.43 -17.84
CA GLY A 146 7.17 5.12 -19.26
C GLY A 146 6.17 4.00 -19.54
N SER A 147 5.49 3.47 -18.51
CA SER A 147 4.52 2.37 -18.64
C SER A 147 3.15 2.77 -18.09
N LYS A 148 2.08 2.35 -18.77
CA LYS A 148 0.72 2.48 -18.23
C LYS A 148 0.55 1.55 -17.04
N TRP A 149 -0.24 1.95 -16.05
CA TRP A 149 -0.50 1.18 -14.82
C TRP A 149 -0.84 -0.29 -15.09
N ASN A 150 -1.85 -0.55 -15.93
CA ASN A 150 -2.26 -1.92 -16.24
C ASN A 150 -1.16 -2.73 -16.94
N ASN A 151 -0.34 -2.10 -17.79
CA ASN A 151 0.78 -2.79 -18.44
C ASN A 151 1.85 -3.16 -17.42
N ALA A 152 2.18 -2.25 -16.50
CA ALA A 152 3.12 -2.51 -15.41
C ALA A 152 2.66 -3.68 -14.52
N ILE A 153 1.38 -3.69 -14.16
CA ILE A 153 0.77 -4.78 -13.39
C ILE A 153 0.84 -6.11 -14.14
N SER A 154 0.39 -6.15 -15.40
CA SER A 154 0.43 -7.39 -16.19
C SER A 154 1.84 -7.90 -16.45
N GLU A 155 2.83 -7.01 -16.51
CA GLU A 155 4.23 -7.43 -16.54
C GLU A 155 4.68 -8.06 -15.22
N LEU A 156 4.33 -7.46 -14.08
CA LEU A 156 4.64 -8.00 -12.76
C LEU A 156 3.99 -9.36 -12.51
N ASP A 157 2.77 -9.57 -12.99
CA ASP A 157 2.09 -10.88 -12.90
C ASP A 157 2.90 -11.99 -13.58
N ARG A 158 3.50 -11.67 -14.74
CA ARG A 158 4.37 -12.61 -15.48
C ARG A 158 5.70 -12.86 -14.77
N GLU A 159 6.19 -11.88 -14.01
CA GLU A 159 7.51 -11.92 -13.36
C GLU A 159 7.48 -12.55 -11.95
N THR A 160 6.37 -12.42 -11.22
CA THR A 160 6.33 -12.69 -9.76
C THR A 160 5.42 -13.84 -9.35
N SER A 161 4.73 -14.51 -10.29
CA SER A 161 3.70 -15.54 -10.04
C SER A 161 2.52 -15.07 -9.15
N LYS A 162 2.43 -13.77 -8.86
CA LYS A 162 1.32 -13.14 -8.13
C LYS A 162 0.25 -12.66 -9.12
N ASN A 163 -0.99 -12.51 -8.65
CA ASN A 163 -2.10 -12.03 -9.48
C ASN A 163 -2.50 -10.60 -9.10
N TYR A 164 -1.67 -9.63 -9.49
CA TYR A 164 -1.91 -8.21 -9.25
C TYR A 164 -3.00 -7.63 -10.13
N THR A 165 -3.28 -8.22 -11.30
CA THR A 165 -4.44 -7.83 -12.11
C THR A 165 -5.74 -8.05 -11.32
N GLU A 166 -5.92 -9.22 -10.71
CA GLU A 166 -7.08 -9.49 -9.85
C GLU A 166 -7.12 -8.56 -8.64
N LEU A 167 -5.98 -8.36 -7.97
CA LEU A 167 -5.88 -7.40 -6.86
C LEU A 167 -6.36 -6.00 -7.28
N ASN A 168 -5.93 -5.52 -8.44
CA ASN A 168 -6.31 -4.21 -8.94
C ASN A 168 -7.82 -4.09 -9.17
N ASP A 169 -8.45 -5.13 -9.73
CA ASP A 169 -9.90 -5.16 -9.91
C ASP A 169 -10.64 -5.15 -8.56
N GLN A 170 -10.15 -5.92 -7.59
CA GLN A 170 -10.70 -5.92 -6.23
C GLN A 170 -10.56 -4.56 -5.54
N VAL A 171 -9.40 -3.90 -5.71
CA VAL A 171 -9.15 -2.56 -5.17
C VAL A 171 -10.07 -1.51 -5.81
N VAL A 172 -10.27 -1.57 -7.13
CA VAL A 172 -11.20 -0.67 -7.84
C VAL A 172 -12.61 -0.82 -7.32
N ASP A 173 -13.05 -2.05 -7.05
CA ASP A 173 -14.35 -2.33 -6.45
C ASP A 173 -14.46 -1.74 -5.03
N LEU A 174 -13.47 -1.96 -4.16
CA LEU A 174 -13.44 -1.37 -2.81
C LEU A 174 -13.48 0.16 -2.83
N VAL A 175 -12.78 0.81 -3.77
CA VAL A 175 -12.85 2.26 -3.95
C VAL A 175 -14.26 2.72 -4.37
N LYS A 176 -15.00 1.93 -5.16
CA LYS A 176 -16.41 2.23 -5.47
C LYS A 176 -17.29 2.17 -4.21
N HIS A 177 -17.07 1.19 -3.33
CA HIS A 177 -17.74 1.13 -2.02
C HIS A 177 -17.46 2.40 -1.20
N ARG A 178 -16.19 2.81 -1.11
CA ARG A 178 -15.79 4.05 -0.41
C ARG A 178 -16.46 5.29 -1.00
N ASN A 179 -16.46 5.43 -2.32
CA ASN A 179 -17.07 6.58 -2.99
C ASN A 179 -18.59 6.61 -2.81
N LYS A 180 -19.24 5.44 -2.86
CA LYS A 180 -20.67 5.32 -2.57
C LYS A 180 -20.98 5.78 -1.15
N PHE A 181 -20.17 5.37 -0.17
CA PHE A 181 -20.29 5.81 1.22
C PHE A 181 -20.14 7.32 1.37
N ILE A 182 -19.06 7.93 0.85
CA ILE A 182 -18.81 9.37 0.98
C ILE A 182 -19.92 10.22 0.31
N HIS A 183 -20.39 9.83 -0.87
CA HIS A 183 -21.28 10.67 -1.67
C HIS A 183 -22.77 10.43 -1.43
N LYS A 184 -23.18 9.26 -0.95
CA LYS A 184 -24.59 8.91 -0.78
C LYS A 184 -24.98 8.81 0.71
N ALA A 185 -24.46 9.70 1.55
CA ALA A 185 -24.62 9.76 3.01
C ALA A 185 -26.09 9.89 3.52
N GLN A 186 -27.00 9.05 3.01
CA GLN A 186 -28.40 8.94 3.37
C GLN A 186 -28.65 7.55 3.96
N ASN A 187 -28.69 7.51 5.29
CA ASN A 187 -29.45 6.62 6.18
C ASN A 187 -29.44 5.08 6.04
N ILE A 188 -28.79 4.41 5.07
CA ILE A 188 -29.00 2.94 4.90
C ILE A 188 -27.79 2.14 4.37
N PHE A 189 -26.54 2.41 4.74
CA PHE A 189 -25.45 1.53 4.31
C PHE A 189 -24.55 1.06 5.45
N ASN A 190 -24.94 -0.08 6.00
CA ASN A 190 -24.05 -0.97 6.73
C ASN A 190 -23.01 -1.48 5.73
N ILE A 191 -21.74 -1.06 5.86
CA ILE A 191 -20.66 -1.77 5.17
C ILE A 191 -20.59 -3.14 5.84
N ASP A 192 -20.92 -4.18 5.06
CA ASP A 192 -20.91 -5.53 5.58
C ASP A 192 -19.49 -6.00 5.91
N ASP A 193 -19.41 -7.02 6.76
CA ASP A 193 -18.14 -7.63 7.15
C ASP A 193 -17.37 -8.17 5.94
N SER A 194 -18.05 -8.52 4.84
CA SER A 194 -17.40 -9.06 3.65
C SER A 194 -16.50 -8.01 2.98
N VAL A 195 -16.94 -6.75 2.91
CA VAL A 195 -16.15 -5.64 2.36
C VAL A 195 -14.95 -5.34 3.27
N ALA A 196 -15.15 -5.31 4.59
CA ALA A 196 -14.07 -5.09 5.55
C ALA A 196 -13.04 -6.24 5.51
N ASN A 197 -13.50 -7.49 5.48
CA ASN A 197 -12.62 -8.66 5.38
C ASN A 197 -11.83 -8.67 4.06
N ARG A 198 -12.45 -8.28 2.94
CA ARG A 198 -11.76 -8.11 1.66
C ARG A 198 -10.69 -7.03 1.70
N CYS A 199 -10.92 -5.94 2.45
CA CYS A 199 -9.88 -4.92 2.66
C CYS A 199 -8.68 -5.51 3.40
N ILE A 200 -8.92 -6.25 4.49
CA ILE A 200 -7.88 -6.88 5.31
C ILE A 200 -7.08 -7.92 4.51
N GLN A 201 -7.77 -8.80 3.78
CA GLN A 201 -7.15 -9.80 2.91
C GLN A 201 -6.25 -9.19 1.82
N ASN A 202 -6.51 -7.95 1.42
CA ASN A 202 -5.77 -7.28 0.35
C ASN A 202 -4.66 -6.35 0.84
N VAL A 203 -4.45 -6.19 2.15
CA VAL A 203 -3.38 -5.32 2.68
C VAL A 203 -2.00 -5.83 2.25
N GLU A 204 -1.71 -7.11 2.49
CA GLU A 204 -0.42 -7.70 2.12
C GLU A 204 -0.19 -7.70 0.60
N PRO A 205 -1.10 -8.22 -0.24
CA PRO A 205 -0.95 -8.14 -1.68
C PRO A 205 -0.72 -6.71 -2.19
N LEU A 206 -1.40 -5.72 -1.60
CA LEU A 206 -1.24 -4.32 -1.95
C LEU A 206 0.17 -3.81 -1.60
N ILE A 207 0.68 -4.12 -0.41
CA ILE A 207 2.05 -3.76 0.00
C ILE A 207 3.07 -4.40 -0.94
N HIS A 208 2.92 -5.69 -1.23
CA HIS A 208 3.79 -6.42 -2.15
C HIS A 208 3.78 -5.81 -3.56
N LEU A 209 2.62 -5.41 -4.09
CA LEU A 209 2.53 -4.74 -5.39
C LEU A 209 3.43 -3.50 -5.44
N TYR A 210 3.39 -2.65 -4.42
CA TYR A 210 4.21 -1.44 -4.41
C TYR A 210 5.71 -1.71 -4.18
N VAL A 211 6.06 -2.78 -3.47
CA VAL A 211 7.46 -3.25 -3.39
C VAL A 211 7.93 -3.72 -4.76
N ASP A 212 7.14 -4.55 -5.44
CA ASP A 212 7.54 -5.10 -6.74
C ASP A 212 7.61 -4.01 -7.82
N LEU A 213 6.69 -3.02 -7.79
CA LEU A 213 6.79 -1.81 -8.62
C LEU A 213 8.08 -1.03 -8.33
N HIS A 214 8.44 -0.84 -7.06
CA HIS A 214 9.68 -0.16 -6.68
C HIS A 214 10.90 -0.92 -7.19
N ASN A 215 10.98 -2.22 -6.98
CA ASN A 215 12.09 -3.03 -7.45
C ASN A 215 12.20 -3.04 -8.98
N LYS A 216 11.07 -3.00 -9.68
CA LYS A 216 11.04 -2.94 -11.13
C LYS A 216 11.51 -1.61 -11.71
N TYR A 217 11.08 -0.48 -11.13
CA TYR A 217 11.29 0.84 -11.71
C TYR A 217 12.36 1.67 -10.98
N VAL A 218 12.36 1.70 -9.65
CA VAL A 218 13.28 2.51 -8.84
C VAL A 218 14.65 1.86 -8.76
N HIS A 219 14.71 0.62 -8.26
CA HIS A 219 15.97 -0.11 -8.06
C HIS A 219 16.78 -0.20 -9.36
N LYS A 220 16.10 -0.47 -10.48
CA LYS A 220 16.70 -0.55 -11.81
C LYS A 220 17.48 0.71 -12.18
N ILE A 221 16.93 1.90 -11.94
CA ILE A 221 17.60 3.18 -12.23
C ILE A 221 18.91 3.32 -11.43
N TYR A 222 18.90 2.92 -10.15
CA TYR A 222 20.11 2.99 -9.31
C TYR A 222 21.18 2.00 -9.77
N ILE A 223 20.81 0.79 -10.17
CA ILE A 223 21.75 -0.18 -10.73
C ILE A 223 22.37 0.33 -12.03
N GLU A 224 21.57 0.87 -12.94
CA GLU A 224 22.05 1.41 -14.21
C GLU A 224 23.03 2.58 -14.00
N ARG A 225 22.73 3.47 -13.04
CA ARG A 225 23.62 4.57 -12.68
C ARG A 225 24.95 4.12 -12.08
N ASN A 226 24.95 3.09 -11.24
CA ASN A 226 26.17 2.60 -10.60
C ASN A 226 27.07 1.79 -11.57
N ARG A 227 26.56 1.40 -12.74
CA ARG A 227 27.31 0.72 -13.80
C ARG A 227 27.87 1.67 -14.88
N SER A 228 27.43 2.92 -14.87
CA SER A 228 27.81 3.98 -15.83
C SER A 228 29.01 4.76 -15.33
#